data_AF-A0A9Q0NFR8-F1
#
_entry.id   AF-A0A9Q0NFR8-F1
#
_cell.length_a   1.000
_cell.length_b   1.000
_cell.length_c   1.000
_cell.angle_alpha   90.00
_cell.angle_beta   90.00
_cell.angle_gamma   90.00
#
_symmetry.space_group_name_H-M   'P 1'
#
loop_
_entity.id
_entity.type
_entity.pdbx_description
1 polymer ?
#
loop_
_entity_poly.entity_id
_entity_poly.type
_entity_poly.pdbx_seq_one_letter_code
_entity_poly.pdbx_strand_id
1 'polypeptide(L)'
;MTKVKFVIKVKGQPSSKKKLRNKELWKRAVAHFNFDHVLDPTTKNWNVYEVIAPIVQSFKDGYNGTILAYGQALSGKTYTMMGTAADPGVKVLAIRQLMCERIFSSTRCFIIRVGYMEILNEVVFDLLNQRELVYFCQRSKNKIEHTNREIFVKDEASILQLLDEGNKQLAPKSSSSTVFQIIIESQDEAIEDEPVRLSYLNLVELNDSEGLLTKTTSRNKSIECLKLAFEALSDGKPFENCSESKLTTLLASTCMGNANIAIICNIVPTVLDQTYNLLSFVDKFRNVETPLCDYTDYSILTKLQCRIEQLIENGAEENSDEIEKLKSVFLTEEDMRDDAGSCKIFKEVLPLFSESHNKLDCKYHIIKMV
;
A
#
# COMPACT_ATOMS: atom_id res chain seq x y z
N MET A 1 0.20 -8.35 18.90
CA MET A 1 -0.65 -7.30 18.31
C MET A 1 0.20 -6.05 18.14
N THR A 2 -0.09 -5.20 17.17
CA THR A 2 0.63 -3.93 16.94
C THR A 2 -0.32 -2.75 16.98
N LYS A 3 0.09 -1.67 17.66
CA LYS A 3 -0.71 -0.45 17.79
C LYS A 3 -0.70 0.33 16.48
N VAL A 4 -1.87 0.86 16.11
CA VAL A 4 -1.98 1.85 15.03
C VAL A 4 -1.28 3.13 15.46
N LYS A 5 -0.30 3.59 14.68
CA LYS A 5 0.50 4.78 14.98
C LYS A 5 -0.14 6.02 14.37
N PHE A 6 -0.33 7.06 15.18
CA PHE A 6 -0.89 8.33 14.71
C PHE A 6 0.15 9.46 14.75
N VAL A 7 0.40 10.06 13.59
CA VAL A 7 1.38 11.14 13.41
C VAL A 7 0.67 12.39 12.96
N ILE A 8 0.61 13.43 13.81
CA ILE A 8 0.04 14.72 13.42
C ILE A 8 1.11 15.54 12.73
N LYS A 9 0.84 16.03 11.51
CA LYS A 9 1.73 16.94 10.77
C LYS A 9 1.03 18.28 10.53
N VAL A 10 1.58 19.33 11.14
CA VAL A 10 1.03 20.67 11.01
C VAL A 10 1.55 21.34 9.74
N LYS A 11 0.68 21.92 8.92
CA LYS A 11 1.10 22.67 7.72
C LYS A 11 1.65 24.05 8.09
N GLY A 12 2.80 24.40 7.53
CA GLY A 12 3.37 25.75 7.58
C GLY A 12 2.47 26.80 6.94
N GLN A 13 2.31 27.94 7.63
CA GLN A 13 1.68 29.12 7.04
C GLN A 13 2.74 29.92 6.27
N PRO A 14 2.46 30.40 5.05
CA PRO A 14 3.37 31.31 4.37
C PRO A 14 3.57 32.57 5.22
N SER A 15 4.80 33.09 5.23
CA SER A 15 5.29 34.23 6.04
C SER A 15 4.60 35.58 5.79
N SER A 16 3.43 35.57 5.14
CA SER A 16 2.55 36.71 5.01
C SER A 16 1.98 37.04 6.38
N LYS A 17 2.62 38.00 7.06
CA LYS A 17 2.14 38.66 8.29
C LYS A 17 0.71 39.18 8.12
N LYS A 18 -0.31 38.33 8.20
CA LYS A 18 -1.66 38.76 8.58
C LYS A 18 -1.83 38.39 10.04
N LYS A 19 -1.41 39.31 10.91
CA LYS A 19 -1.94 39.39 12.27
C LYS A 19 -3.46 39.41 12.12
N LEU A 20 -4.13 38.31 12.41
CA LEU A 20 -5.56 38.29 12.65
C LEU A 20 -5.80 39.14 13.90
N ARG A 21 -6.00 40.45 13.69
CA ARG A 21 -6.64 41.33 14.67
C ARG A 21 -8.12 40.96 14.65
N ASN A 22 -8.49 39.97 15.45
CA ASN A 22 -9.83 39.91 16.03
C ASN A 22 -9.65 39.54 17.50
N LYS A 23 -9.81 40.57 18.34
CA LYS A 23 -9.69 40.50 19.80
C LYS A 23 -10.99 40.07 20.47
N GLU A 24 -11.97 39.61 19.71
CA GLU A 24 -13.26 39.17 20.23
C GLU A 24 -13.61 37.80 19.63
N LEU A 25 -14.12 36.90 20.48
CA LEU A 25 -14.66 35.55 20.22
C LEU A 25 -13.72 34.33 20.45
N TRP A 26 -13.18 34.17 21.67
CA TRP A 26 -12.77 32.84 22.15
C TRP A 26 -13.30 32.56 23.56
N LYS A 27 -14.58 32.19 23.65
CA LYS A 27 -15.13 31.34 24.73
C LYS A 27 -15.40 29.92 24.20
N ARG A 28 -14.56 29.41 23.29
CA ARG A 28 -14.55 27.98 22.96
C ARG A 28 -13.65 27.28 23.99
N ALA A 29 -14.15 26.21 24.60
CA ALA A 29 -13.35 25.38 25.48
C ALA A 29 -12.06 24.96 24.75
N VAL A 30 -10.91 25.08 25.42
CA VAL A 30 -9.64 24.59 24.88
C VAL A 30 -9.70 23.08 24.90
N ALA A 31 -9.58 22.44 23.73
CA ALA A 31 -9.46 21.00 23.61
C ALA A 31 -7.99 20.59 23.62
N HIS A 32 -7.66 19.60 24.44
CA HIS A 32 -6.31 19.02 24.51
C HIS A 32 -6.35 17.62 23.92
N PHE A 33 -5.42 17.35 23.00
CA PHE A 33 -5.24 16.04 22.38
C PHE A 33 -3.79 15.60 22.58
N ASN A 34 -3.58 14.28 22.74
CA ASN A 34 -2.26 13.69 22.87
C ASN A 34 -2.07 12.70 21.72
N PHE A 35 -0.88 12.61 21.11
CA PHE A 35 -0.63 11.67 20.01
C PHE A 35 0.80 11.14 20.11
N ASP A 36 1.11 10.05 19.42
CA ASP A 36 2.44 9.45 19.44
C ASP A 36 3.50 10.45 18.97
N HIS A 37 3.17 11.22 17.91
CA HIS A 37 4.03 12.27 17.40
C HIS A 37 3.21 13.48 16.91
N VAL A 38 3.66 14.68 17.27
CA VAL A 38 3.15 15.96 16.74
C VAL A 38 4.32 16.69 16.09
N LEU A 39 4.30 16.74 14.77
CA LEU A 39 5.35 17.29 13.93
C LEU A 39 5.04 18.73 13.55
N ASP A 40 6.01 19.61 13.80
CA ASP A 40 5.87 21.04 13.65
C ASP A 40 5.86 21.47 12.16
N PRO A 41 5.45 22.72 11.86
CA PRO A 41 5.31 23.17 10.49
C PRO A 41 6.60 23.28 9.68
N THR A 42 7.76 23.23 10.33
CA THR A 42 9.09 23.27 9.71
C THR A 42 9.68 21.87 9.50
N THR A 43 9.04 20.83 10.05
CA THR A 43 9.47 19.43 9.91
C THR A 43 9.53 19.01 8.43
N LYS A 44 10.69 18.48 8.02
CA LYS A 44 10.93 17.95 6.67
C LYS A 44 10.32 16.56 6.49
N ASN A 45 10.08 16.15 5.25
CA ASN A 45 9.51 14.83 4.98
C ASN A 45 10.40 13.68 5.47
N TRP A 46 11.73 13.87 5.49
CA TRP A 46 12.65 12.89 6.08
C TRP A 46 12.32 12.60 7.55
N ASN A 47 12.09 13.64 8.37
CA ASN A 47 11.75 13.45 9.79
C ASN A 47 10.36 12.83 9.97
N VAL A 48 9.41 13.13 9.08
CA VAL A 48 8.11 12.44 9.06
C VAL A 48 8.31 10.95 8.77
N TYR A 49 9.19 10.63 7.81
CA TYR A 49 9.48 9.27 7.41
C TYR A 49 10.21 8.48 8.50
N GLU A 50 11.20 9.07 9.17
CA GLU A 50 11.94 8.44 10.28
C GLU A 50 11.01 7.89 11.37
N VAL A 51 9.93 8.62 11.67
CA VAL A 51 8.91 8.21 12.64
C VAL A 51 8.17 6.93 12.20
N ILE A 52 7.99 6.70 10.91
CA ILE A 52 7.21 5.57 10.36
C ILE A 52 8.08 4.50 9.68
N ALA A 53 9.38 4.74 9.51
CA ALA A 53 10.36 3.83 8.93
C ALA A 53 10.33 2.41 9.51
N PRO A 54 10.04 2.18 10.81
CA PRO A 54 9.89 0.83 11.36
C PRO A 54 8.82 -0.01 10.66
N ILE A 55 7.78 0.60 10.06
CA ILE A 55 6.77 -0.14 9.29
C ILE A 55 7.38 -0.73 8.01
N VAL A 56 8.27 0.02 7.35
CA VAL A 56 8.97 -0.43 6.14
C VAL A 56 10.01 -1.51 6.49
N GLN A 57 10.65 -1.41 7.66
CA GLN A 57 11.52 -2.47 8.18
C GLN A 57 10.75 -3.77 8.39
N SER A 58 9.67 -3.72 9.18
CA SER A 58 8.84 -4.91 9.41
C SER A 58 8.24 -5.45 8.11
N PHE A 59 7.93 -4.58 7.15
CA PHE A 59 7.48 -5.02 5.83
C PHE A 59 8.49 -5.91 5.12
N LYS A 60 9.76 -5.50 5.10
CA LYS A 60 10.85 -6.32 4.57
C LYS A 60 10.96 -7.68 5.28
N ASP A 61 10.67 -7.73 6.58
CA ASP A 61 10.74 -8.96 7.39
C ASP A 61 9.54 -9.91 7.18
N GLY A 62 8.54 -9.50 6.40
CA GLY A 62 7.38 -10.30 6.02
C GLY A 62 6.06 -9.88 6.69
N TYR A 63 6.00 -8.75 7.39
CA TYR A 63 4.76 -8.22 7.96
C TYR A 63 4.04 -7.30 6.96
N ASN A 64 2.71 -7.22 6.97
CA ASN A 64 2.07 -6.19 6.14
C ASN A 64 2.26 -4.80 6.78
N GLY A 65 2.34 -3.78 5.94
CA GLY A 65 2.40 -2.38 6.33
C GLY A 65 1.36 -1.57 5.59
N THR A 66 0.71 -0.64 6.30
CA THR A 66 -0.08 0.40 5.64
C THR A 66 0.27 1.76 6.20
N ILE A 67 0.62 2.70 5.33
CA ILE A 67 0.85 4.10 5.68
C ILE A 67 -0.17 4.95 4.93
N LEU A 68 -1.01 5.68 5.67
CA LEU A 68 -2.07 6.53 5.11
C LEU A 68 -1.79 8.00 5.41
N ALA A 69 -1.95 8.87 4.41
CA ALA A 69 -2.07 10.31 4.65
C ALA A 69 -3.55 10.72 4.67
N TYR A 70 -3.97 11.35 5.77
CA TYR A 70 -5.34 11.80 6.01
C TYR A 70 -5.39 13.29 6.35
N GLY A 71 -6.42 13.98 5.88
CA GLY A 71 -6.60 15.40 6.16
C GLY A 71 -7.47 16.13 5.14
N GLN A 72 -7.81 17.37 5.46
CA GLN A 72 -8.59 18.26 4.59
C GLN A 72 -7.85 18.62 3.30
N ALA A 73 -8.59 19.24 2.37
CA ALA A 73 -8.01 19.83 1.17
C ALA A 73 -6.84 20.76 1.49
N LEU A 74 -5.78 20.66 0.69
CA LEU A 74 -4.58 21.48 0.80
C LEU A 74 -3.83 21.37 2.14
N SER A 75 -4.11 20.38 2.99
CA SER A 75 -3.38 20.21 4.26
C SER A 75 -1.95 19.67 4.13
N GLY A 76 -1.57 19.21 2.93
CA GLY A 76 -0.22 18.72 2.64
C GLY A 76 -0.12 17.19 2.57
N LYS A 77 -1.21 16.47 2.36
CA LYS A 77 -1.22 15.01 2.09
C LYS A 77 -0.27 14.63 0.95
N THR A 78 -0.46 15.22 -0.23
CA THR A 78 0.41 14.99 -1.41
C THR A 78 1.85 15.38 -1.13
N TYR A 79 2.08 16.51 -0.45
CA TYR A 79 3.43 16.90 -0.05
C TYR A 79 4.08 15.88 0.89
N THR A 80 3.30 15.23 1.74
CA THR A 80 3.82 14.22 2.66
C THR A 80 4.06 12.89 1.96
N MET A 81 3.14 12.44 1.09
CA MET A 81 3.26 11.16 0.40
C MET A 81 4.22 11.18 -0.79
N MET A 82 4.15 12.21 -1.63
CA MET A 82 5.01 12.36 -2.82
C MET A 82 6.18 13.32 -2.56
N GLY A 83 5.93 14.43 -1.87
CA GLY A 83 6.93 15.46 -1.64
C GLY A 83 7.35 16.20 -2.90
N THR A 84 8.58 16.67 -2.90
CA THR A 84 9.22 17.39 -4.00
C THR A 84 10.60 16.80 -4.26
N ALA A 85 11.25 17.18 -5.37
CA ALA A 85 12.62 16.74 -5.64
C ALA A 85 13.60 17.10 -4.51
N ALA A 86 13.41 18.25 -3.84
CA ALA A 86 14.26 18.72 -2.75
C ALA A 86 13.85 18.19 -1.36
N ASP A 87 12.60 17.78 -1.19
CA ASP A 87 12.08 17.18 0.05
C ASP A 87 11.20 15.97 -0.32
N PRO A 88 11.80 14.82 -0.65
CA PRO A 88 11.08 13.63 -1.11
C PRO A 88 10.07 13.15 -0.08
N GLY A 89 8.89 12.73 -0.53
CA GLY A 89 7.83 12.23 0.35
C GLY A 89 8.01 10.77 0.75
N VAL A 90 7.08 10.30 1.57
CA VAL A 90 7.05 8.94 2.13
C VAL A 90 7.19 7.86 1.05
N LYS A 91 6.52 7.98 -0.11
CA LYS A 91 6.61 7.00 -1.20
C LYS A 91 8.04 6.82 -1.68
N VAL A 92 8.72 7.93 -2.00
CA VAL A 92 10.11 7.90 -2.49
C VAL A 92 11.08 7.41 -1.41
N LEU A 93 10.90 7.87 -0.17
CA LEU A 93 11.76 7.49 0.96
C LEU A 93 11.60 6.00 1.32
N ALA A 94 10.38 5.47 1.28
CA ALA A 94 10.10 4.04 1.47
C ALA A 94 10.79 3.17 0.41
N ILE A 95 10.67 3.56 -0.87
CA ILE A 95 11.30 2.86 -1.98
C ILE A 95 12.83 2.83 -1.81
N ARG A 96 13.42 3.98 -1.46
CA ARG A 96 14.88 4.10 -1.22
C ARG A 96 15.34 3.21 -0.07
N GLN A 97 14.68 3.28 1.08
CA GLN A 97 15.04 2.45 2.22
C GLN A 97 14.98 0.96 1.85
N LEU A 98 13.87 0.54 1.25
CA LEU A 98 13.64 -0.84 0.84
C LEU A 98 14.76 -1.36 -0.08
N MET A 99 15.12 -0.57 -1.08
CA MET A 99 16.11 -0.97 -2.08
C MET A 99 17.54 -0.87 -1.56
N CYS A 100 17.87 0.12 -0.73
CA CYS A 100 19.16 0.15 -0.04
C CYS A 100 19.33 -1.08 0.85
N GLU A 101 18.32 -1.42 1.65
CA GLU A 101 18.40 -2.51 2.63
C GLU A 101 18.29 -3.91 2.01
N ARG A 102 17.71 -4.03 0.82
CA ARG A 102 17.73 -5.26 0.02
C ARG A 102 19.15 -5.70 -0.30
N ILE A 103 20.04 -4.75 -0.58
CA ILE A 103 21.43 -5.00 -1.00
C ILE A 103 22.27 -5.55 0.17
N PHE A 104 21.84 -5.38 1.43
CA PHE A 104 22.63 -5.74 2.61
C PHE A 104 22.26 -7.07 3.29
N SER A 105 21.19 -7.76 2.87
CA SER A 105 20.80 -9.06 3.47
C SER A 105 21.29 -10.21 2.60
N SER A 106 22.39 -10.87 3.00
CA SER A 106 23.14 -11.78 2.11
C SER A 106 22.59 -13.20 1.97
N THR A 107 21.54 -13.61 2.71
CA THR A 107 21.01 -14.99 2.68
C THR A 107 19.58 -15.11 2.15
N ARG A 108 18.86 -13.99 2.02
CA ARG A 108 17.43 -13.98 1.70
C ARG A 108 17.16 -13.43 0.32
N CYS A 109 16.37 -14.16 -0.44
CA CYS A 109 15.90 -13.81 -1.76
C CYS A 109 14.60 -12.99 -1.69
N PHE A 110 14.49 -11.96 -2.53
CA PHE A 110 13.33 -11.04 -2.58
C PHE A 110 12.79 -10.87 -4.01
N ILE A 111 11.53 -11.21 -4.24
CA ILE A 111 10.77 -10.84 -5.45
C ILE A 111 9.91 -9.63 -5.11
N ILE A 112 10.02 -8.57 -5.90
CA ILE A 112 9.29 -7.32 -5.65
C ILE A 112 8.33 -7.06 -6.80
N ARG A 113 7.08 -6.79 -6.46
CA ARG A 113 6.01 -6.39 -7.38
C ARG A 113 5.42 -5.05 -6.96
N VAL A 114 4.95 -4.28 -7.92
CA VAL A 114 4.35 -2.96 -7.69
C VAL A 114 3.01 -2.87 -8.40
N GLY A 115 2.01 -2.36 -7.69
CA GLY A 115 0.72 -1.94 -8.23
C GLY A 115 0.44 -0.48 -7.89
N TYR A 116 -0.29 0.23 -8.76
CA TYR A 116 -0.71 1.59 -8.46
C TYR A 116 -2.15 1.82 -8.90
N MET A 117 -3.02 2.10 -7.94
CA MET A 117 -4.45 2.25 -8.18
C MET A 117 -4.94 3.65 -7.78
N GLU A 118 -5.93 4.14 -8.53
CA GLU A 118 -6.74 5.30 -8.20
C GLU A 118 -8.18 4.88 -7.92
N ILE A 119 -8.74 5.36 -6.81
CA ILE A 119 -10.14 5.16 -6.44
C ILE A 119 -10.86 6.50 -6.61
N LEU A 120 -11.75 6.56 -7.60
CA LEU A 120 -12.55 7.75 -7.90
C LEU A 120 -14.03 7.36 -7.86
N ASN A 121 -14.79 7.95 -6.93
CA ASN A 121 -16.22 7.67 -6.75
C ASN A 121 -16.55 6.17 -6.67
N GLU A 122 -15.79 5.40 -5.87
CA GLU A 122 -15.96 3.94 -5.72
C GLU A 122 -15.71 3.11 -6.99
N VAL A 123 -15.08 3.71 -8.00
CA VAL A 123 -14.52 3.02 -9.17
C VAL A 123 -13.01 2.98 -9.04
N VAL A 124 -12.40 1.83 -9.28
CA VAL A 124 -10.96 1.62 -9.16
C VAL A 124 -10.34 1.53 -10.55
N PHE A 125 -9.29 2.31 -10.77
CA PHE A 125 -8.54 2.41 -12.02
C PHE A 125 -7.09 2.01 -11.79
N ASP A 126 -6.53 1.22 -12.68
CA ASP A 126 -5.12 0.83 -12.68
C ASP A 126 -4.27 1.90 -13.37
N LEU A 127 -3.44 2.61 -12.60
CA LEU A 127 -2.59 3.69 -13.09
C LEU A 127 -1.34 3.19 -13.83
N LEU A 128 -1.02 1.90 -13.76
CA LEU A 128 0.07 1.27 -14.51
C LEU A 128 -0.43 0.55 -15.76
N ASN A 129 -1.74 0.58 -16.01
CA ASN A 129 -2.38 -0.02 -17.17
C ASN A 129 -3.40 0.91 -17.84
N GLN A 130 -2.97 2.13 -18.20
CA GLN A 130 -3.76 3.11 -18.97
C GLN A 130 -5.14 3.43 -18.35
N ARG A 131 -5.26 3.40 -17.02
CA ARG A 131 -6.51 3.56 -16.28
C ARG A 131 -7.58 2.52 -16.66
N GLU A 132 -7.18 1.28 -16.90
CA GLU A 132 -8.13 0.17 -17.00
C GLU A 132 -8.90 -0.03 -15.69
N LEU A 133 -10.13 -0.54 -15.79
CA LEU A 133 -10.98 -0.79 -14.64
C LEU A 133 -10.50 -2.01 -13.85
N VAL A 134 -10.34 -1.83 -12.53
CA VAL A 134 -10.03 -2.92 -11.61
C VAL A 134 -11.32 -3.49 -11.04
N TYR A 135 -11.52 -4.79 -11.26
CA TYR A 135 -12.66 -5.53 -10.74
C TYR A 135 -12.25 -6.34 -9.52
N PHE A 136 -13.17 -6.46 -8.54
CA PHE A 136 -12.98 -7.26 -7.34
C PHE A 136 -13.80 -8.54 -7.44
N CYS A 137 -13.22 -9.67 -7.07
CA CYS A 137 -13.85 -10.98 -7.04
C CYS A 137 -13.72 -11.58 -5.65
N GLN A 138 -14.85 -11.86 -5.00
CA GLN A 138 -14.87 -12.56 -3.71
C GLN A 138 -14.63 -14.06 -3.95
N ARG A 139 -13.51 -14.60 -3.47
CA ARG A 139 -13.21 -16.03 -3.56
C ARG A 139 -13.70 -16.83 -2.36
N SER A 140 -13.61 -16.26 -1.17
CA SER A 140 -14.09 -16.86 0.09
C SER A 140 -14.44 -15.77 1.10
N LYS A 141 -15.02 -16.09 2.27
CA LYS A 141 -15.41 -15.08 3.28
C LYS A 141 -14.31 -14.06 3.61
N ASN A 142 -13.04 -14.46 3.58
CA ASN A 142 -11.91 -13.62 3.97
C ASN A 142 -10.90 -13.34 2.83
N LYS A 143 -11.19 -13.78 1.59
CA LYS A 143 -10.28 -13.61 0.46
C LYS A 143 -10.96 -12.90 -0.71
N ILE A 144 -10.45 -11.71 -1.02
CA ILE A 144 -10.87 -10.88 -2.13
C ILE A 144 -9.69 -10.78 -3.10
N GLU A 145 -9.93 -11.13 -4.35
CA GLU A 145 -8.96 -10.98 -5.44
C GLU A 145 -9.36 -9.77 -6.31
N HIS A 146 -8.40 -9.17 -6.99
CA HIS A 146 -8.65 -8.06 -7.90
C HIS A 146 -7.82 -8.16 -9.17
N THR A 147 -8.32 -7.55 -10.25
CA THR A 147 -7.67 -7.60 -11.58
C THR A 147 -6.53 -6.58 -11.76
N ASN A 148 -6.11 -5.87 -10.71
CA ASN A 148 -5.03 -4.89 -10.78
C ASN A 148 -3.74 -5.53 -11.32
N ARG A 149 -3.07 -4.85 -12.24
CA ARG A 149 -1.78 -5.30 -12.77
C ARG A 149 -0.69 -5.07 -11.74
N GLU A 150 0.12 -6.10 -11.54
CA GLU A 150 1.30 -6.06 -10.69
C GLU A 150 2.54 -6.24 -11.55
N ILE A 151 3.45 -5.27 -11.51
CA ILE A 151 4.65 -5.23 -12.36
C ILE A 151 5.87 -5.64 -11.53
N PHE A 152 6.65 -6.57 -12.07
CA PHE A 152 7.91 -7.02 -11.46
C PHE A 152 9.00 -5.96 -11.61
N VAL A 153 9.72 -5.71 -10.53
CA VAL A 153 10.73 -4.67 -10.45
C VAL A 153 12.00 -5.18 -9.79
N LYS A 154 13.12 -4.60 -10.20
CA LYS A 154 14.47 -5.12 -9.92
C LYS A 154 15.31 -4.13 -9.16
N ASP A 155 15.20 -2.87 -9.55
CA ASP A 155 15.97 -1.77 -9.03
C ASP A 155 15.07 -0.61 -8.58
N GLU A 156 15.67 0.32 -7.83
CA GLU A 156 15.00 1.53 -7.34
C GLU A 156 14.45 2.40 -8.47
N ALA A 157 15.22 2.57 -9.56
CA ALA A 157 14.86 3.48 -10.64
C ALA A 157 13.60 3.00 -11.37
N SER A 158 13.47 1.69 -11.60
CA SER A 158 12.26 1.07 -12.16
C SER A 158 11.01 1.37 -11.33
N ILE A 159 11.09 1.28 -9.99
CA ILE A 159 9.93 1.60 -9.13
C ILE A 159 9.59 3.09 -9.18
N LEU A 160 10.61 3.96 -9.11
CA LEU A 160 10.42 5.39 -9.18
C LEU A 160 9.83 5.83 -10.53
N GLN A 161 10.22 5.17 -11.62
CA GLN A 161 9.65 5.40 -12.95
C GLN A 161 8.17 5.00 -13.00
N LEU A 162 7.79 3.84 -12.48
CA LEU A 162 6.38 3.42 -12.41
C LEU A 162 5.54 4.36 -11.54
N LEU A 163 6.13 4.85 -10.45
CA LEU A 163 5.48 5.86 -9.60
C LEU A 163 5.23 7.17 -10.37
N ASP A 164 6.21 7.65 -11.14
CA ASP A 164 6.06 8.85 -11.98
C ASP A 164 5.04 8.63 -13.11
N GLU A 165 5.09 7.48 -13.79
CA GLU A 165 4.16 7.08 -14.85
C GLU A 165 2.71 7.09 -14.35
N GLY A 166 2.43 6.43 -13.23
CA GLY A 166 1.09 6.41 -12.66
C GLY A 166 0.64 7.79 -12.17
N ASN A 167 1.56 8.63 -11.67
CA ASN A 167 1.24 10.00 -11.29
C ASN A 167 0.82 10.89 -12.47
N LYS A 168 1.33 10.64 -13.69
CA LYS A 168 0.91 11.35 -14.91
C LYS A 168 -0.51 10.99 -15.33
N GLN A 169 -1.00 9.81 -14.94
CA GLN A 169 -2.34 9.33 -15.27
C GLN A 169 -3.40 9.75 -14.25
N LEU A 170 -3.01 10.34 -13.11
CA LEU A 170 -3.95 10.72 -12.07
C LEU A 170 -4.99 11.73 -12.57
N ALA A 171 -6.25 11.51 -12.18
CA ALA A 171 -7.26 12.55 -12.26
C ALA A 171 -6.90 13.70 -11.30
N PRO A 172 -7.59 14.86 -11.38
CA PRO A 172 -7.36 15.97 -10.44
C PRO A 172 -7.41 15.51 -8.97
N LYS A 173 -6.29 15.71 -8.25
CA LYS A 173 -5.97 15.10 -6.93
C LYS A 173 -6.96 15.37 -5.80
N SER A 174 -7.87 16.32 -5.94
CA SER A 174 -8.84 16.68 -4.88
C SER A 174 -9.96 15.65 -4.71
N SER A 175 -10.17 14.75 -5.68
CA SER A 175 -11.36 13.89 -5.72
C SER A 175 -11.12 12.39 -5.62
N SER A 176 -9.86 11.93 -5.68
CA SER A 176 -9.54 10.51 -5.68
C SER A 176 -8.59 10.13 -4.54
N SER A 177 -8.73 8.89 -4.07
CA SER A 177 -7.74 8.26 -3.19
C SER A 177 -6.77 7.46 -4.05
N THR A 178 -5.49 7.42 -3.70
CA THR A 178 -4.50 6.61 -4.41
C THR A 178 -3.91 5.55 -3.51
N VAL A 179 -3.65 4.36 -4.05
CA VAL A 179 -3.02 3.25 -3.34
C VAL A 179 -1.84 2.76 -4.16
N PHE A 180 -0.63 3.13 -3.74
CA PHE A 180 0.60 2.58 -4.29
C PHE A 180 1.00 1.38 -3.44
N GLN A 181 1.03 0.20 -4.04
CA GLN A 181 1.25 -1.05 -3.35
C GLN A 181 2.61 -1.63 -3.78
N ILE A 182 3.43 -1.94 -2.79
CA ILE A 182 4.67 -2.71 -2.98
C ILE A 182 4.44 -4.06 -2.33
N ILE A 183 4.76 -5.13 -3.04
CA ILE A 183 4.54 -6.51 -2.60
C ILE A 183 5.89 -7.20 -2.61
N ILE A 184 6.23 -7.85 -1.50
CA ILE A 184 7.45 -8.64 -1.36
C ILE A 184 7.07 -10.09 -1.12
N GLU A 185 7.65 -10.96 -1.94
CA GLU A 185 7.80 -12.37 -1.64
C GLU A 185 9.26 -12.61 -1.28
N SER A 186 9.52 -13.25 -0.13
CA SER A 186 10.88 -13.51 0.33
C SER A 186 11.05 -14.87 0.99
N GLN A 187 12.22 -15.45 0.79
CA GLN A 187 12.61 -16.76 1.33
C GLN A 187 14.10 -16.73 1.66
N ASP A 188 14.48 -17.19 2.84
CA ASP A 188 15.87 -17.39 3.26
C ASP A 188 16.37 -18.71 2.70
N GLU A 189 17.38 -18.65 1.83
CA GLU A 189 17.95 -19.84 1.21
C GLU A 189 18.88 -20.60 2.16
N ALA A 190 19.32 -19.96 3.26
CA ALA A 190 20.18 -20.62 4.24
C ALA A 190 19.41 -21.59 5.16
N ILE A 191 18.07 -21.56 5.13
CA ILE A 191 17.21 -22.38 5.98
C ILE A 191 16.43 -23.34 5.08
N GLU A 192 16.70 -24.64 5.24
CA GLU A 192 15.96 -25.70 4.58
C GLU A 192 14.48 -25.67 5.01
N ASP A 193 13.57 -25.82 4.04
CA ASP A 193 12.11 -25.76 4.23
C ASP A 193 11.55 -24.46 4.83
N GLU A 194 12.24 -23.31 4.71
CA GLU A 194 11.65 -22.05 5.17
C GLU A 194 10.43 -21.66 4.30
N PRO A 195 9.26 -21.37 4.91
CA PRO A 195 8.10 -20.92 4.17
C PRO A 195 8.34 -19.54 3.52
N VAL A 196 7.83 -19.39 2.30
CA VAL A 196 7.86 -18.10 1.59
C VAL A 196 6.98 -17.10 2.32
N ARG A 197 7.57 -15.94 2.63
CA ARG A 197 6.89 -14.82 3.28
C ARG A 197 6.37 -13.87 2.22
N LEU A 198 5.05 -13.73 2.15
CA LEU A 198 4.36 -12.73 1.35
C LEU A 198 3.93 -11.57 2.24
N SER A 199 4.31 -10.36 1.84
CA SER A 199 3.97 -9.13 2.56
C SER A 199 3.52 -8.04 1.60
N TYR A 200 2.67 -7.15 2.10
CA TYR A 200 2.10 -6.03 1.37
C TYR A 200 2.39 -4.71 2.09
N LEU A 201 2.96 -3.74 1.38
CA LEU A 201 3.10 -2.36 1.83
C LEU A 201 2.19 -1.45 1.01
N ASN A 202 1.16 -0.89 1.66
CA ASN A 202 0.23 0.05 1.04
C ASN A 202 0.58 1.47 1.43
N LEU A 203 0.89 2.32 0.45
CA LEU A 203 1.17 3.74 0.61
C LEU A 203 -0.01 4.53 0.06
N VAL A 204 -0.90 4.92 0.97
CA VAL A 204 -2.24 5.45 0.65
C VAL A 204 -2.27 6.97 0.80
N GLU A 205 -2.74 7.65 -0.22
CA GLU A 205 -3.14 9.06 -0.14
C GLU A 205 -4.66 9.13 -0.20
N LEU A 206 -5.31 9.50 0.90
CA LEU A 206 -6.77 9.61 0.94
C LEU A 206 -7.24 10.89 0.24
N ASN A 207 -8.45 10.82 -0.32
CA ASN A 207 -9.16 11.99 -0.80
C ASN A 207 -9.44 13.00 0.32
N ASP A 208 -9.85 14.21 -0.07
CA ASP A 208 -10.10 15.29 0.88
C ASP A 208 -11.24 14.92 1.83
N SER A 209 -10.97 14.95 3.14
CA SER A 209 -11.91 14.50 4.18
C SER A 209 -13.22 15.27 4.22
N GLU A 210 -13.21 16.49 3.70
CA GLU A 210 -14.37 17.34 3.52
C GLU A 210 -14.16 18.14 2.24
N GLY A 211 -14.65 17.61 1.11
CA GLY A 211 -14.80 18.40 -0.10
C GLY A 211 -15.59 19.66 0.22
N LEU A 212 -14.95 20.82 0.08
CA LEU A 212 -15.62 22.12 0.14
C LEU A 212 -16.77 22.07 -0.89
N LEU A 213 -18.02 22.09 -0.42
CA LEU A 213 -19.23 22.25 -1.23
C LEU A 213 -19.50 21.11 -2.22
N THR A 214 -20.03 19.96 -1.76
CA THR A 214 -21.15 19.28 -2.45
C THR A 214 -21.63 18.07 -1.64
N LYS A 215 -22.95 17.99 -1.41
CA LYS A 215 -23.69 16.86 -0.84
C LYS A 215 -23.66 15.62 -1.76
N THR A 216 -22.49 15.13 -2.13
CA THR A 216 -22.37 13.84 -2.84
C THR A 216 -21.97 12.78 -1.84
N THR A 217 -22.97 12.03 -1.39
CA THR A 217 -22.91 10.93 -0.42
C THR A 217 -21.87 9.84 -0.72
N SER A 218 -21.38 9.72 -1.95
CA SER A 218 -20.40 8.69 -2.33
C SER A 218 -18.93 9.04 -2.05
N ARG A 219 -18.54 10.34 -1.99
CA ARG A 219 -17.11 10.72 -1.85
C ARG A 219 -16.51 10.37 -0.50
N ASN A 220 -17.32 10.40 0.55
CA ASN A 220 -16.87 10.13 1.90
C ASN A 220 -17.03 8.66 2.30
N LYS A 221 -17.55 7.81 1.40
CA LYS A 221 -17.85 6.40 1.72
C LYS A 221 -16.59 5.64 2.16
N SER A 222 -15.48 5.82 1.44
CA SER A 222 -14.20 5.21 1.80
C SER A 222 -13.68 5.61 3.17
N ILE A 223 -13.76 6.90 3.49
CA ILE A 223 -13.36 7.42 4.80
C ILE A 223 -14.31 6.92 5.88
N GLU A 224 -15.63 6.96 5.64
CA GLU A 224 -16.65 6.51 6.59
C GLU A 224 -16.52 5.02 6.90
N CYS A 225 -16.37 4.17 5.88
CA CYS A 225 -16.07 2.75 6.07
C CYS A 225 -14.76 2.55 6.83
N LEU A 226 -13.73 3.35 6.58
CA LEU A 226 -12.47 3.30 7.34
C LEU A 226 -12.68 3.69 8.82
N LYS A 227 -13.58 4.64 9.11
CA LYS A 227 -13.95 4.98 10.50
C LYS A 227 -14.60 3.79 11.18
N LEU A 228 -15.62 3.21 10.56
CA LEU A 228 -16.34 2.06 11.09
C LEU A 228 -15.43 0.85 11.26
N ALA A 229 -14.45 0.68 10.36
CA ALA A 229 -13.42 -0.34 10.45
C ALA A 229 -12.57 -0.19 11.72
N PHE A 230 -12.06 1.01 12.00
CA PHE A 230 -11.29 1.26 13.22
C PHE A 230 -12.15 1.20 14.49
N GLU A 231 -13.43 1.56 14.43
CA GLU A 231 -14.38 1.39 15.54
C GLU A 231 -14.60 -0.08 15.87
N ALA A 232 -14.83 -0.91 14.85
CA ALA A 232 -14.95 -2.36 15.03
C ALA A 232 -13.66 -2.97 15.62
N LEU A 233 -12.49 -2.56 15.12
CA LEU A 233 -11.20 -3.01 15.65
C LEU A 233 -10.99 -2.56 17.11
N SER A 234 -11.36 -1.33 17.45
CA SER A 234 -11.29 -0.82 18.84
C SER A 234 -12.19 -1.60 19.80
N ASP A 235 -13.34 -2.06 19.31
CA ASP A 235 -14.29 -2.89 20.05
C ASP A 235 -13.88 -4.38 20.10
N GLY A 236 -12.78 -4.76 19.43
CA GLY A 236 -12.37 -6.17 19.29
C GLY A 236 -13.32 -7.01 18.45
N LYS A 237 -14.13 -6.39 17.59
CA LYS A 237 -15.11 -7.05 16.72
C LYS A 237 -14.54 -7.24 15.32
N PRO A 238 -14.88 -8.35 14.63
CA PRO A 238 -14.61 -8.46 13.21
C PRO A 238 -15.39 -7.36 12.47
N PHE A 239 -14.74 -6.70 11.51
CA PHE A 239 -15.44 -5.76 10.67
C PHE A 239 -16.05 -6.47 9.46
N GLU A 240 -17.38 -6.50 9.42
CA GLU A 240 -18.13 -7.21 8.38
C GLU A 240 -18.38 -6.35 7.13
N ASN A 241 -18.18 -5.02 7.23
CA ASN A 241 -18.56 -4.06 6.19
C ASN A 241 -17.39 -3.60 5.30
N CYS A 242 -16.30 -4.39 5.20
CA CYS A 242 -15.17 -4.12 4.28
C CYS A 242 -15.62 -3.84 2.84
N SER A 243 -16.66 -4.55 2.41
CA SER A 243 -17.18 -4.56 1.03
C SER A 243 -17.93 -3.29 0.65
N GLU A 244 -18.31 -2.44 1.61
CA GLU A 244 -19.08 -1.24 1.34
C GLU A 244 -18.25 -0.19 0.58
N SER A 245 -16.94 -0.08 0.84
CA SER A 245 -16.03 0.75 0.03
C SER A 245 -14.95 -0.07 -0.64
N LYS A 246 -14.62 0.27 -1.88
CA LYS A 246 -13.50 -0.32 -2.62
C LYS A 246 -12.16 -0.10 -1.94
N LEU A 247 -11.99 1.02 -1.23
CA LEU A 247 -10.78 1.27 -0.46
C LEU A 247 -10.66 0.28 0.70
N THR A 248 -11.71 0.16 1.52
CA THR A 248 -11.70 -0.78 2.65
C THR A 248 -11.69 -2.23 2.19
N THR A 249 -12.25 -2.53 1.02
CA THR A 249 -12.17 -3.84 0.36
C THR A 249 -10.71 -4.16 0.00
N LEU A 250 -10.02 -3.23 -0.65
CA LEU A 250 -8.62 -3.37 -1.05
C LEU A 250 -7.69 -3.48 0.16
N LEU A 251 -7.97 -2.71 1.21
CA LEU A 251 -7.20 -2.69 2.44
C LEU A 251 -7.65 -3.74 3.45
N ALA A 252 -8.70 -4.52 3.20
CA ALA A 252 -9.25 -5.46 4.18
C ALA A 252 -8.19 -6.44 4.70
N SER A 253 -7.39 -7.01 3.79
CA SER A 253 -6.32 -7.96 4.13
C SER A 253 -5.15 -7.33 4.89
N THR A 254 -4.97 -6.01 4.80
CA THR A 254 -3.74 -5.29 5.20
C THR A 254 -3.95 -4.12 6.16
N CYS A 255 -5.19 -3.75 6.46
CA CYS A 255 -5.56 -2.79 7.50
C CYS A 255 -6.43 -3.43 8.58
N MET A 256 -7.09 -4.54 8.26
CA MET A 256 -8.08 -5.18 9.12
C MET A 256 -7.66 -6.57 9.58
N GLY A 257 -6.47 -6.98 9.16
CA GLY A 257 -5.78 -8.19 9.59
C GLY A 257 -4.37 -7.88 10.10
N ASN A 258 -3.42 -8.75 9.76
CA ASN A 258 -2.02 -8.66 10.18
C ASN A 258 -1.27 -7.52 9.51
N ALA A 259 -1.24 -6.34 10.14
CA ALA A 259 -0.47 -5.23 9.60
C ALA A 259 -0.05 -4.17 10.62
N ASN A 260 1.11 -3.57 10.37
CA ASN A 260 1.55 -2.36 11.02
C ASN A 260 0.99 -1.14 10.29
N ILE A 261 0.21 -0.31 10.99
CA ILE A 261 -0.51 0.80 10.39
C ILE A 261 0.01 2.12 10.95
N ALA A 262 0.31 3.08 10.07
CA ALA A 262 0.51 4.48 10.43
C ALA A 262 -0.46 5.38 9.69
N ILE A 263 -1.07 6.32 10.41
CA ILE A 263 -1.91 7.37 9.85
C ILE A 263 -1.23 8.71 10.11
N ILE A 264 -0.81 9.37 9.02
CA ILE A 264 -0.25 10.71 9.04
C ILE A 264 -1.38 11.71 8.82
N CYS A 265 -1.74 12.42 9.87
CA CYS A 265 -2.82 13.39 9.90
C CYS A 265 -2.29 14.80 9.57
N ASN A 266 -2.50 15.23 8.34
CA ASN A 266 -2.13 16.55 7.87
C ASN A 266 -3.21 17.58 8.27
N ILE A 267 -2.84 18.56 9.11
CA ILE A 267 -3.75 19.60 9.60
C ILE A 267 -3.32 21.02 9.18
N VAL A 268 -4.30 21.92 9.07
CA VAL A 268 -4.06 23.34 8.77
C VAL A 268 -4.52 24.18 9.98
N PRO A 269 -3.62 24.93 10.64
CA PRO A 269 -3.95 25.67 11.86
C PRO A 269 -5.10 26.68 11.73
N THR A 270 -5.38 27.16 10.51
CA THR A 270 -6.43 28.16 10.26
C THR A 270 -7.83 27.57 10.13
N VAL A 271 -7.98 26.25 10.02
CA VAL A 271 -9.28 25.59 9.79
C VAL A 271 -9.62 24.75 11.02
N LEU A 272 -10.06 25.44 12.07
CA LEU A 272 -10.21 24.85 13.40
C LEU A 272 -11.27 23.76 13.48
N ASP A 273 -12.42 23.94 12.84
CA ASP A 273 -13.51 22.95 12.95
C ASP A 273 -13.11 21.62 12.28
N GLN A 274 -12.47 21.68 11.10
CA GLN A 274 -11.94 20.48 10.41
C GLN A 274 -10.78 19.84 11.16
N THR A 275 -9.88 20.66 11.71
CA THR A 275 -8.80 20.18 12.56
C THR A 275 -9.36 19.47 13.80
N TYR A 276 -10.34 20.07 14.48
CA TYR A 276 -11.00 19.48 15.64
C TYR A 276 -11.69 18.16 15.30
N ASN A 277 -12.43 18.09 14.19
CA ASN A 277 -13.10 16.87 13.74
C ASN A 277 -12.11 15.74 13.47
N LEU A 278 -11.00 16.06 12.78
CA LEU A 278 -9.95 15.09 12.50
C LEU A 278 -9.26 14.61 13.78
N LEU A 279 -8.88 15.52 14.68
CA LEU A 279 -8.17 15.16 15.92
C LEU A 279 -9.09 14.37 16.85
N SER A 280 -10.35 14.77 16.99
CA SER A 280 -11.35 14.05 17.78
C SER A 280 -11.66 12.66 17.21
N PHE A 281 -11.61 12.52 15.89
CA PHE A 281 -11.72 11.21 15.24
C PHE A 281 -10.51 10.35 15.61
N VAL A 282 -9.30 10.84 15.38
CA VAL A 282 -8.06 10.07 15.62
C VAL A 282 -7.89 9.69 17.09
N ASP A 283 -8.24 10.58 18.01
CA ASP A 283 -8.11 10.36 19.45
C ASP A 283 -8.87 9.10 19.93
N LYS A 284 -10.00 8.78 19.30
CA LYS A 284 -10.80 7.58 19.61
C LYS A 284 -10.07 6.28 19.28
N PHE A 285 -9.14 6.29 18.32
CA PHE A 285 -8.52 5.07 17.79
C PHE A 285 -7.10 4.83 18.28
N ARG A 286 -6.61 5.65 19.22
CA ARG A 286 -5.22 5.59 19.67
C ARG A 286 -4.80 4.23 20.25
N ASN A 287 -5.76 3.48 20.78
CA ASN A 287 -5.52 2.17 21.39
C ASN A 287 -5.93 1.01 20.47
N VAL A 288 -6.25 1.27 19.21
CA VAL A 288 -6.53 0.21 18.25
C VAL A 288 -5.27 -0.62 18.04
N GLU A 289 -5.44 -1.92 18.19
CA GLU A 289 -4.40 -2.91 17.97
C GLU A 289 -4.83 -3.84 16.83
N THR A 290 -3.88 -4.20 15.97
CA THR A 290 -4.07 -5.19 14.93
C THR A 290 -3.49 -6.53 15.38
N PRO A 291 -4.16 -7.66 15.09
CA PRO A 291 -3.61 -8.97 15.38
C PRO A 291 -2.35 -9.19 14.55
N LEU A 292 -1.25 -9.65 15.15
CA LEU A 292 -0.11 -10.16 14.38
C LEU A 292 -0.45 -11.62 14.05
N CYS A 293 -0.57 -11.96 12.77
CA CYS A 293 -0.79 -13.33 12.34
C CYS A 293 0.49 -13.84 11.65
N ASP A 294 0.80 -15.12 11.81
CA ASP A 294 1.99 -15.71 11.23
C ASP A 294 1.96 -15.72 9.70
N TYR A 295 3.14 -15.90 9.14
CA TYR A 295 3.43 -16.00 7.71
C TYR A 295 2.38 -16.85 7.00
N THR A 296 1.77 -16.31 5.95
CA THR A 296 0.90 -17.13 5.11
C THR A 296 1.78 -18.11 4.34
N ASP A 297 1.62 -19.42 4.54
CA ASP A 297 2.27 -20.54 3.82
C ASP A 297 2.01 -20.57 2.30
N TYR A 298 1.43 -19.51 1.74
CA TYR A 298 0.80 -19.50 0.44
C TYR A 298 1.37 -18.39 -0.43
N SER A 299 2.64 -18.54 -0.80
CA SER A 299 3.06 -18.04 -2.10
C SER A 299 2.35 -18.89 -3.17
N ILE A 300 1.53 -18.22 -3.99
CA ILE A 300 0.93 -18.82 -5.18
C ILE A 300 2.06 -19.30 -6.12
N LEU A 301 3.21 -18.61 -6.12
CA LEU A 301 4.38 -19.00 -6.88
C LEU A 301 4.95 -20.33 -6.37
N THR A 302 5.19 -20.49 -5.07
CA THR A 302 5.72 -21.74 -4.49
C THR A 302 4.80 -22.95 -4.70
N LYS A 303 3.47 -22.78 -4.64
CA LYS A 303 2.53 -23.87 -4.93
C LYS A 303 2.49 -24.26 -6.40
N LEU A 304 2.63 -23.29 -7.30
CA LEU A 304 2.65 -23.54 -8.74
C LEU A 304 3.98 -24.16 -9.17
N GLN A 305 5.07 -23.73 -8.54
CA GLN A 305 6.41 -24.30 -8.63
C GLN A 305 6.45 -25.78 -8.20
N CYS A 306 6.05 -26.06 -6.97
CA CYS A 306 5.97 -27.43 -6.46
C CYS A 306 5.04 -28.34 -7.30
N ARG A 307 4.00 -27.77 -7.94
CA ARG A 307 3.10 -28.49 -8.83
C ARG A 307 3.72 -28.77 -10.21
N ILE A 308 4.52 -27.87 -10.75
CA ILE A 308 5.27 -28.07 -11.99
C ILE A 308 6.33 -29.16 -11.78
N GLU A 309 7.09 -29.11 -10.68
CA GLU A 309 8.06 -30.15 -10.29
C GLU A 309 7.41 -31.55 -10.19
N GLN A 310 6.26 -31.66 -9.52
CA GLN A 310 5.51 -32.93 -9.43
C GLN A 310 5.00 -33.45 -10.78
N LEU A 311 4.61 -32.58 -11.71
CA LEU A 311 4.15 -32.99 -13.04
C LEU A 311 5.30 -33.48 -13.92
N ILE A 312 6.50 -32.91 -13.74
CA ILE A 312 7.73 -33.35 -14.41
C ILE A 312 8.15 -34.74 -13.88
N GLU A 313 8.14 -34.96 -12.56
CA GLU A 313 8.46 -36.26 -11.94
C GLU A 313 7.49 -37.39 -12.34
N ASN A 314 6.21 -37.07 -12.56
CA ASN A 314 5.17 -38.04 -12.93
C ASN A 314 5.07 -38.31 -14.44
N GLY A 315 5.94 -37.72 -15.27
CA GLY A 315 5.99 -37.95 -16.72
C GLY A 315 5.78 -36.68 -17.54
N ALA A 316 6.89 -36.08 -17.97
CA ALA A 316 6.89 -34.79 -18.70
C ALA A 316 6.20 -34.82 -20.07
N GLU A 317 6.21 -35.95 -20.79
CA GLU A 317 5.58 -36.07 -22.13
C GLU A 317 4.05 -36.11 -22.06
N GLU A 318 3.49 -36.86 -21.10
CA GLU A 318 2.03 -37.00 -20.92
C GLU A 318 1.39 -35.70 -20.39
N ASN A 319 2.13 -34.93 -19.59
CA ASN A 319 1.66 -33.68 -18.98
C ASN A 319 2.13 -32.42 -19.74
N SER A 320 2.73 -32.54 -20.92
CA SER A 320 3.42 -31.43 -21.61
C SER A 320 2.51 -30.24 -21.89
N ASP A 321 1.26 -30.45 -22.31
CA ASP A 321 0.27 -29.39 -22.56
C ASP A 321 -0.13 -28.64 -21.28
N GLU A 322 -0.24 -29.32 -20.14
CA GLU A 322 -0.59 -28.72 -18.85
C GLU A 322 0.62 -27.97 -18.27
N ILE A 323 1.80 -28.55 -18.43
CA ILE A 323 3.10 -27.95 -18.13
C ILE A 323 3.28 -26.67 -18.96
N GLU A 324 3.08 -26.68 -20.28
CA GLU A 324 3.12 -25.49 -21.15
C GLU A 324 2.06 -24.45 -20.79
N LYS A 325 0.88 -24.85 -20.34
CA LYS A 325 -0.16 -23.93 -19.84
C LYS A 325 0.24 -23.24 -18.54
N LEU A 326 0.81 -23.98 -17.59
CA LEU A 326 1.31 -23.43 -16.33
C LEU A 326 2.57 -22.57 -16.56
N LYS A 327 3.41 -23.00 -17.51
CA LYS A 327 4.62 -22.33 -18.00
C LYS A 327 4.33 -21.07 -18.86
N SER A 328 3.18 -21.01 -19.54
CA SER A 328 2.71 -19.81 -20.25
C SER A 328 1.98 -18.84 -19.31
N VAL A 329 1.53 -19.32 -18.15
CA VAL A 329 1.14 -18.48 -17.01
C VAL A 329 2.38 -17.97 -16.25
N PHE A 330 3.53 -18.66 -16.26
CA PHE A 330 4.85 -18.15 -15.82
C PHE A 330 6.01 -18.94 -16.47
N LEU A 331 6.93 -18.25 -17.17
CA LEU A 331 8.19 -18.84 -17.69
C LEU A 331 8.91 -19.71 -16.63
N THR A 332 9.63 -20.74 -17.06
CA THR A 332 9.58 -22.10 -16.48
C THR A 332 10.76 -22.48 -15.57
N GLU A 333 10.55 -23.38 -14.60
CA GLU A 333 11.45 -23.73 -13.49
C GLU A 333 12.79 -24.43 -13.78
N GLU A 334 12.94 -25.17 -14.87
CA GLU A 334 14.19 -25.93 -15.13
C GLU A 334 15.39 -25.04 -15.46
N ASP A 335 15.16 -23.75 -15.74
CA ASP A 335 16.21 -22.75 -15.91
C ASP A 335 16.55 -22.01 -14.58
N MET A 336 16.03 -22.46 -13.43
CA MET A 336 16.09 -21.71 -12.16
C MET A 336 17.21 -22.14 -11.18
N ARG A 337 18.04 -23.13 -11.53
CA ARG A 337 19.24 -23.52 -10.77
C ARG A 337 20.46 -23.78 -11.67
N ASP A 338 21.66 -23.46 -11.18
CA ASP A 338 22.93 -23.93 -11.77
C ASP A 338 23.37 -25.25 -11.12
N ASP A 339 24.39 -25.91 -11.68
CA ASP A 339 24.92 -27.20 -11.20
C ASP A 339 25.40 -27.17 -9.73
N ALA A 340 25.44 -26.00 -9.09
CA ALA A 340 25.80 -25.77 -7.70
C ALA A 340 24.60 -25.58 -6.76
N GLY A 341 23.36 -25.53 -7.27
CA GLY A 341 22.13 -25.47 -6.45
C GLY A 341 21.68 -24.07 -6.01
N SER A 342 22.18 -23.00 -6.61
CA SER A 342 21.79 -21.61 -6.31
C SER A 342 20.61 -21.11 -7.18
N CYS A 343 19.73 -20.24 -6.66
CA CYS A 343 18.60 -19.68 -7.42
C CYS A 343 19.06 -18.71 -8.53
N LYS A 344 18.86 -19.08 -9.81
CA LYS A 344 19.21 -18.27 -11.01
C LYS A 344 18.39 -16.98 -11.16
N ILE A 345 17.29 -16.80 -10.42
CA ILE A 345 16.40 -15.61 -10.49
C ILE A 345 17.16 -14.30 -10.29
N PHE A 346 18.16 -14.26 -9.40
CA PHE A 346 18.87 -13.02 -9.07
C PHE A 346 20.02 -12.68 -10.03
N LYS A 347 20.56 -13.66 -10.77
CA LYS A 347 21.74 -13.49 -11.64
C LYS A 347 21.42 -13.45 -13.14
N GLU A 348 20.45 -14.25 -13.62
CA GLU A 348 20.22 -14.45 -15.06
C GLU A 348 18.86 -13.91 -15.56
N VAL A 349 17.84 -13.93 -14.70
CA VAL A 349 16.50 -13.40 -15.02
C VAL A 349 16.47 -11.88 -14.89
N LEU A 350 17.32 -11.29 -14.03
CA LEU A 350 17.40 -9.85 -13.78
C LEU A 350 17.76 -9.00 -15.03
N PRO A 351 18.71 -9.41 -15.87
CA PRO A 351 19.05 -8.72 -17.13
C PRO A 351 17.98 -8.82 -18.24
N LEU A 352 17.17 -9.88 -18.31
CA LEU A 352 16.23 -10.10 -19.43
C LEU A 352 14.95 -9.23 -19.43
N PHE A 353 14.69 -8.50 -18.34
CA PHE A 353 13.54 -7.57 -18.28
C PHE A 353 13.92 -6.14 -18.72
N SER A 354 15.19 -5.86 -19.02
CA SER A 354 15.56 -4.59 -19.65
C SER A 354 15.22 -4.53 -21.14
N GLU A 355 14.84 -5.66 -21.76
CA GLU A 355 14.60 -5.76 -23.20
C GLU A 355 13.13 -5.94 -23.62
N SER A 356 12.24 -6.40 -22.73
CA SER A 356 10.83 -6.67 -23.07
C SER A 356 9.91 -5.48 -22.77
N HIS A 357 10.13 -4.39 -23.52
CA HIS A 357 9.06 -3.42 -23.74
C HIS A 357 7.96 -4.06 -24.61
N ASN A 358 6.72 -3.88 -24.17
CA ASN A 358 5.45 -4.03 -24.89
C ASN A 358 4.70 -5.36 -24.82
N LYS A 359 3.42 -5.20 -24.42
CA LYS A 359 2.23 -6.02 -24.70
C LYS A 359 2.14 -7.38 -23.99
N LEU A 360 1.34 -7.38 -22.93
CA LEU A 360 0.47 -8.52 -22.61
C LEU A 360 -0.93 -7.97 -22.31
N ASP A 361 -1.81 -8.09 -23.31
CA ASP A 361 -3.26 -7.99 -23.16
C ASP A 361 -3.76 -9.25 -22.43
N CYS A 362 -4.04 -9.14 -21.14
CA CYS A 362 -4.65 -10.24 -20.38
C CYS A 362 -6.17 -10.22 -20.56
N LYS A 363 -6.68 -11.00 -21.53
CA LYS A 363 -8.13 -11.30 -21.64
C LYS A 363 -8.56 -12.21 -20.48
N TYR A 364 -8.98 -11.62 -19.35
CA TYR A 364 -9.73 -12.34 -18.33
C TYR A 364 -11.17 -12.60 -18.81
N HIS A 365 -11.63 -13.85 -18.72
CA HIS A 365 -13.03 -14.20 -18.90
C HIS A 365 -13.86 -13.57 -17.76
N ILE A 366 -14.51 -12.45 -18.07
CA ILE A 366 -15.50 -11.80 -17.22
C ILE A 366 -16.71 -12.74 -17.12
N ILE A 367 -16.89 -13.42 -15.99
CA ILE A 367 -18.18 -14.01 -15.65
C ILE A 367 -19.06 -12.86 -15.15
N LYS A 368 -19.99 -12.40 -16.00
CA LYS A 368 -21.11 -11.55 -15.57
C LYS A 368 -21.94 -12.34 -14.56
N MET A 369 -21.93 -11.93 -13.30
CA MET A 369 -23.02 -12.31 -12.40
C MET A 369 -24.17 -11.31 -12.60
N VAL A 370 -25.33 -11.88 -12.94
CA VAL A 370 -26.63 -11.20 -13.13
C VAL A 370 -27.10 -10.55 -11.84
#